data_AF-A0A7X7J7N0-F1
#
_entry.id   AF-A0A7X7J7N0-F1
#
_cell.length_a   1.000
_cell.length_b   1.000
_cell.length_c   1.000
_cell.angle_alpha   90.00
_cell.angle_beta   90.00
_cell.angle_gamma   90.00
#
_symmetry.space_group_name_H-M   'P 1'
#
loop_
_entity.id
_entity.type
_entity.pdbx_description
1 polymer ?
#
loop_
_entity_poly.entity_id
_entity_poly.type
_entity_poly.pdbx_seq_one_letter_code
_entity_poly.pdbx_strand_id
1 'polypeptide(L)' 'MATNIREVKRVYRHRRIRKEMVGTPERPRLCIHRSLKNMSASLIDDVARKTLMGMSTLDKGVRKDSPKGGNIKAAE' A
#
# COMPACT_ATOMS: atom_id res chain seq x y z
N MET A 1 -23.68 0.86 12.55
CA MET A 1 -22.32 1.41 12.31
C MET A 1 -22.33 2.15 10.99
N ALA A 2 -21.94 3.43 10.96
CA ALA A 2 -21.87 4.17 9.71
C ALA A 2 -20.75 3.62 8.83
N THR A 3 -21.09 3.11 7.65
CA THR A 3 -20.11 2.56 6.70
C THR A 3 -19.24 3.69 6.17
N ASN A 4 -17.91 3.59 6.32
CA ASN A 4 -17.00 4.58 5.78
C ASN A 4 -16.98 4.51 4.24
N ILE A 5 -17.81 5.33 3.59
CA ILE A 5 -18.01 5.33 2.13
C ILE A 5 -16.68 5.48 1.38
N ARG A 6 -15.72 6.25 1.92
CA ARG A 6 -14.39 6.44 1.30
C ARG A 6 -13.58 5.14 1.26
N GLU A 7 -13.63 4.38 2.34
CA GLU A 7 -12.93 3.10 2.44
C GLU A 7 -13.55 2.06 1.51
N VAL A 8 -14.88 1.95 1.49
CA VAL A 8 -15.59 1.04 0.59
C VAL A 8 -15.23 1.33 -0.87
N LYS A 9 -15.31 2.58 -1.32
CA LYS A 9 -14.91 2.99 -2.68
C LYS A 9 -13.45 2.67 -2.98
N ARG A 10 -12.54 2.78 -2.01
CA ARG A 10 -11.13 2.40 -2.16
C ARG A 10 -10.99 0.90 -2.41
N VAL A 11 -11.65 0.06 -1.60
CA VAL A 11 -11.61 -1.40 -1.74
C VAL A 11 -12.15 -1.84 -3.10
N TYR A 12 -13.27 -1.26 -3.55
CA TYR A 12 -13.83 -1.55 -4.88
C TYR A 12 -12.86 -1.21 -6.02
N ARG A 13 -12.19 -0.05 -5.97
CA ARG A 13 -11.18 0.32 -6.97
C ARG A 13 -10.00 -0.66 -6.97
N HIS A 14 -9.47 -1.02 -5.80
CA HIS A 14 -8.39 -2.02 -5.75
C HIS A 14 -8.83 -3.38 -6.28
N ARG A 15 -10.05 -3.84 -5.95
CA ARG A 15 -10.58 -5.09 -6.50
C ARG A 15 -10.71 -5.04 -8.02
N ARG A 16 -11.16 -3.92 -8.59
CA ARG A 16 -11.24 -3.72 -10.03
C ARG A 16 -9.86 -3.80 -10.70
N ILE A 17 -8.87 -3.08 -10.16
CA ILE A 17 -7.50 -3.09 -10.69
C ILE A 17 -6.89 -4.49 -10.64
N ARG A 18 -7.15 -5.25 -9.57
CA ARG A 18 -6.67 -6.64 -9.42
C ARG A 18 -7.32 -7.65 -10.38
N LYS A 19 -8.37 -7.26 -11.12
CA LYS A 19 -8.91 -8.12 -12.18
C LYS A 19 -7.99 -8.17 -13.41
N GLU A 20 -7.29 -7.08 -13.68
CA GLU A 20 -6.39 -6.94 -14.83
C GLU A 20 -4.92 -7.09 -14.44
N MET A 21 -4.56 -6.62 -13.23
CA MET A 21 -3.18 -6.62 -12.74
C MET A 21 -2.96 -7.75 -11.73
N VAL A 22 -2.22 -8.77 -12.15
CA VAL A 22 -1.76 -9.89 -11.31
C VAL A 22 -0.24 -9.80 -11.15
N GLY A 23 0.27 -9.94 -9.93
CA GLY A 23 1.70 -9.97 -9.66
C GLY A 23 2.29 -11.34 -9.94
N THR A 24 3.27 -11.42 -10.84
CA THR A 24 4.06 -12.62 -11.13
C THR A 24 5.44 -12.53 -10.47
N PRO A 25 6.23 -13.62 -10.41
CA PRO A 25 7.59 -13.58 -9.87
C PRO A 25 8.50 -12.59 -10.62
N GLU A 26 8.35 -12.50 -11.94
CA GLU A 26 9.09 -11.56 -12.79
C GLU A 26 8.60 -10.11 -12.62
N ARG A 27 7.30 -9.93 -12.37
CA ARG A 27 6.66 -8.62 -12.21
C ARG A 27 5.71 -8.62 -11.02
N PRO A 28 6.23 -8.53 -9.79
CA PRO A 28 5.41 -8.56 -8.59
C PRO A 28 4.53 -7.31 -8.48
N ARG A 29 3.37 -7.45 -7.84
CA ARG A 29 2.39 -6.38 -7.69
C ARG A 29 2.73 -5.52 -6.47
N LEU A 30 2.91 -4.22 -6.69
CA LEU A 30 3.04 -3.24 -5.60
C LEU A 30 1.65 -2.83 -5.10
N CYS A 31 1.42 -2.97 -3.79
CA CYS A 31 0.18 -2.60 -3.12
C CYS A 31 0.44 -1.44 -2.16
N ILE A 32 -0.15 -0.28 -2.44
CA ILE A 32 -0.01 0.92 -1.59
C ILE A 32 -1.29 1.14 -0.78
N HIS A 33 -1.13 1.41 0.51
CA HIS A 33 -2.18 1.90 1.38
C HIS A 33 -1.78 3.25 1.97
N ARG A 34 -2.63 4.26 1.76
CA ARG A 34 -2.44 5.60 2.31
C ARG A 34 -3.56 5.93 3.28
N SER A 35 -3.16 6.26 4.51
CA SER A 35 -4.01 6.88 5.52
C SER A 35 -3.75 8.40 5.55
N LEU A 36 -4.46 9.11 6.43
CA LEU A 36 -4.23 10.56 6.62
C LEU A 36 -2.85 10.87 7.22
N LYS A 37 -2.27 9.93 7.98
CA LYS A 37 -1.05 10.17 8.77
C LYS A 37 0.16 9.41 8.23
N ASN A 38 -0.05 8.25 7.61
CA ASN A 38 1.00 7.31 7.24
C ASN A 38 0.71 6.63 5.90
N MET A 39 1.76 6.13 5.28
CA MET A 39 1.72 5.33 4.07
C MET A 39 2.42 3.99 4.29
N SER A 40 1.90 2.96 3.67
CA SER A 40 2.52 1.64 3.62
C SER A 40 2.47 1.08 2.22
N ALA A 41 3.51 0.33 1.85
CA ALA A 41 3.67 -0.33 0.58
C ALA A 41 4.07 -1.78 0.80
N SER A 42 3.53 -2.68 -0.02
CA SER A 42 3.85 -4.11 0.03
C SER A 42 4.04 -4.64 -1.39
N LEU A 43 5.18 -5.26 -1.65
CA LEU A 43 5.48 -5.94 -2.89
C LEU A 43 5.06 -7.41 -2.76
N ILE A 44 4.12 -7.85 -3.60
CA ILE A 44 3.44 -9.14 -3.46
C ILE A 44 3.60 -9.94 -4.75
N ASP A 45 3.97 -11.21 -4.60
CA ASP A 45 3.82 -12.23 -5.64
C ASP A 45 2.48 -12.94 -5.42
N ASP A 46 1.56 -12.78 -6.37
CA ASP A 46 0.22 -13.36 -6.27
C ASP A 46 0.22 -14.87 -6.63
N VAL A 47 1.23 -15.37 -7.36
CA VAL A 47 1.39 -16.79 -7.71
C VAL A 47 1.85 -17.59 -6.50
N ALA A 48 2.94 -17.15 -5.87
CA ALA A 48 3.45 -17.77 -4.63
C ALA A 48 2.64 -17.36 -3.39
N ARG A 49 1.70 -16.41 -3.53
CA ARG A 49 0.92 -15.79 -2.44
C ARG A 49 1.80 -15.27 -1.30
N LYS A 50 2.97 -14.73 -1.64
CA LYS A 50 3.99 -14.29 -0.69
C LYS A 50 4.22 -12.79 -0.83
N THR A 51 4.36 -12.11 0.30
CA THR A 51 4.85 -10.73 0.32
C THR A 51 6.38 -10.78 0.29
N LEU A 52 6.98 -10.20 -0.74
CA LEU A 52 8.43 -10.15 -0.94
C LEU A 52 9.06 -9.06 -0.08
N MET A 53 8.41 -7.90 0.00
CA MET A 53 8.91 -6.75 0.75
C MET A 53 7.74 -5.93 1.30
N GLY A 54 7.90 -5.40 2.51
CA GLY A 54 6.97 -4.45 3.12
C GLY A 54 7.73 -3.22 3.61
N MET A 55 7.21 -2.04 3.33
CA MET A 55 7.75 -0.76 3.79
C MET A 55 6.63 0.12 4.34
N SER A 56 6.92 0.88 5.38
CA SER A 56 5.96 1.78 6.00
C SER A 56 6.65 3.02 6.52
N THR A 57 5.98 4.17 6.45
CA THR A 57 6.48 5.42 7.05
C THR A 57 6.51 5.36 8.58
N LEU A 58 5.93 4.33 9.19
CA LEU A 58 6.02 4.07 10.63
C LEU A 58 7.34 3.41 11.05
N ASP A 59 8.13 2.93 10.09
CA ASP A 59 9.36 2.22 10.38
C ASP A 59 10.42 3.15 10.98
N LYS A 60 11.28 2.62 11.86
CA LYS A 60 12.17 3.42 12.72
C LYS A 60 13.20 4.22 11.94
N GLY A 61 13.59 3.76 10.76
CA GLY A 61 14.46 4.49 9.85
C GLY A 61 13.75 5.72 9.27
N VAL A 62 12.61 5.51 8.63
CA VAL A 62 11.87 6.55 7.89
C VAL A 62 11.22 7.58 8.81
N ARG A 63 10.73 7.15 9.98
CA ARG A 63 10.01 8.03 10.92
C ARG A 63 10.92 9.08 11.56
N LYS A 64 12.22 8.82 11.66
CA LYS A 64 13.19 9.80 12.18
C LYS A 64 13.36 10.98 11.22
N ASP A 65 13.37 10.70 9.93
CA ASP A 65 13.61 11.70 8.90
C ASP A 65 12.32 12.44 8.48
N SER A 66 11.16 11.79 8.61
CA SER A 66 9.87 12.41 8.30
C SER A 66 8.81 12.18 9.40
N PRO A 67 8.49 13.19 10.22
CA PRO A 67 7.49 13.07 11.30
C PRO A 67 6.04 12.97 10.79
N LYS A 68 5.78 13.33 9.53
CA LYS A 68 4.45 13.25 8.89
C LYS A 68 4.51 12.33 7.67
N GLY A 69 4.19 11.05 7.85
CA GLY A 69 4.27 10.02 6.80
C GLY A 69 3.17 10.05 5.72
N GLY A 70 2.37 11.13 5.63
CA GLY A 70 1.24 11.23 4.71
C GLY A 70 1.42 12.28 3.59
N ASN A 71 2.61 12.86 3.47
CA ASN A 71 2.94 13.93 2.52
C ASN A 71 3.86 13.42 1.39
N ILE A 72 4.06 14.26 0.36
CA ILE A 72 4.90 13.92 -0.81
C ILE A 72 6.35 13.64 -0.40
N LYS A 73 6.90 14.45 0.52
CA LYS A 73 8.27 14.28 1.03
C LYS A 73 8.53 12.96 1.76
N ALA A 74 7.50 12.32 2.32
CA ALA A 74 7.63 11.00 2.95
C ALA A 74 7.41 9.85 1.96
N ALA A 75 6.98 10.15 0.73
CA ALA A 75 6.75 9.20 -0.33
C ALA A 75 7.89 9.18 -1.38
N GLU A 76 8.63 10.28 -1.49
CA GLU A 76 9.96 10.37 -2.12
C GLU A 76 10.98 9.50 -1.38
#